data_AF-A0A1Z1FFM3-F1
#
_entry.id   AF-A0A1Z1FFM3-F1
#
_cell.length_a   1.000
_cell.length_b   1.000
_cell.length_c   1.000
_cell.angle_alpha   90.00
_cell.angle_beta   90.00
_cell.angle_gamma   90.00
#
_symmetry.space_group_name_H-M   'P 1'
#
loop_
_entity.id
_entity.type
_entity.pdbx_description
1 polymer ?
#
loop_
_entity_poly.entity_id
_entity_poly.type
_entity_poly.pdbx_seq_one_letter_code
_entity_poly.pdbx_strand_id
1 'polypeptide(L)'
;MRAALVSGAMAMTALGLSGCASNDYPTSSVANANTTISSGYAVAAGDNLKVTVFDEPSLTGEFLIDSAGNLAMPLIEKVPVAGRNPNEVAGLISSQLKAGGYVLDPKVSVEVLAYRPVYVLGEVAQPGEYPYSPDLTFFQAIAKAGGFTPRANKTMVVLQRSAWSTPRTIKLTDEPLIIAPGDTVIIEESFL
;
A
#
# COMPACT_ATOMS: atom_id res chain seq x y z
N MET A 1 20.08 14.70 -71.70
CA MET A 1 19.94 13.54 -72.58
C MET A 1 20.80 12.41 -72.02
N ARG A 2 20.20 11.30 -71.55
CA ARG A 2 20.81 9.97 -71.18
C ARG A 2 21.68 9.94 -69.90
N ALA A 3 21.30 9.33 -68.77
CA ALA A 3 21.02 7.92 -68.39
C ALA A 3 22.26 7.01 -68.20
N ALA A 4 22.46 6.48 -66.96
CA ALA A 4 22.95 5.14 -66.55
C ALA A 4 23.40 5.18 -65.05
N LEU A 5 22.68 4.66 -64.05
CA LEU A 5 22.58 3.26 -63.54
C LEU A 5 23.91 2.60 -63.16
N VAL A 6 24.19 2.43 -61.85
CA VAL A 6 24.79 1.21 -61.24
C VAL A 6 24.31 1.07 -59.78
N SER A 7 23.81 -0.13 -59.47
CA SER A 7 23.32 -0.64 -58.18
C SER A 7 24.43 -0.91 -57.15
N GLY A 8 24.07 -0.97 -55.86
CA GLY A 8 24.91 -1.58 -54.82
C GLY A 8 24.26 -1.68 -53.43
N ALA A 9 23.63 -2.83 -53.17
CA ALA A 9 23.33 -3.52 -51.88
C ALA A 9 23.35 -2.70 -50.57
N MET A 10 22.23 -2.48 -49.87
CA MET A 10 21.54 -3.42 -48.95
C MET A 10 22.46 -4.14 -47.94
N ALA A 11 22.62 -3.56 -46.75
CA ALA A 11 22.92 -4.29 -45.51
C ALA A 11 22.33 -3.51 -44.33
N MET A 12 21.05 -3.76 -44.06
CA MET A 12 20.34 -3.27 -42.88
C MET A 12 20.51 -4.33 -41.78
N THR A 13 21.59 -4.23 -41.01
CA THR A 13 21.85 -5.17 -39.89
C THR A 13 21.09 -4.68 -38.66
N ALA A 14 19.82 -5.08 -38.56
CA ALA A 14 19.03 -4.91 -37.34
C ALA A 14 19.48 -5.95 -36.30
N LEU A 15 20.36 -5.53 -35.38
CA LEU A 15 20.64 -6.28 -34.16
C LEU A 15 19.49 -6.05 -33.17
N GLY A 16 18.45 -6.87 -33.30
CA GLY A 16 17.41 -7.00 -32.28
C GLY A 16 17.96 -7.74 -31.07
N LEU A 17 18.48 -7.00 -30.09
CA LEU A 17 18.72 -7.52 -28.75
C LEU A 17 17.36 -7.70 -28.07
N SER A 18 16.76 -8.87 -28.27
CA SER A 18 15.69 -9.37 -27.40
C SER A 18 16.35 -9.76 -26.08
N GLY A 19 16.50 -8.80 -25.17
CA GLY A 19 16.74 -9.11 -23.77
C GLY A 19 15.46 -9.74 -23.22
N CYS A 20 15.52 -11.01 -22.84
CA CYS A 20 14.49 -11.60 -22.00
C CYS A 20 14.44 -10.78 -20.71
N ALA A 21 13.40 -9.97 -20.54
CA ALA A 21 13.14 -9.31 -19.28
C ALA A 21 12.70 -10.39 -18.29
N SER A 22 13.63 -10.94 -17.52
CA SER A 22 13.28 -11.57 -16.25
C SER A 22 12.67 -10.46 -15.39
N ASN A 23 11.47 -10.70 -14.85
CA ASN A 23 10.87 -9.81 -13.84
C ASN A 23 11.64 -10.00 -12.52
N ASP A 24 12.90 -9.61 -12.50
CA ASP A 24 13.72 -9.64 -11.29
C ASP A 24 13.39 -8.41 -10.46
N TYR A 25 12.49 -8.59 -9.48
CA TYR A 25 12.23 -7.57 -8.48
C TYR A 25 13.46 -7.37 -7.59
N PRO A 26 13.79 -6.13 -7.19
CA PRO A 26 14.91 -5.89 -6.29
C PRO A 26 14.69 -6.61 -4.95
N THR A 27 15.73 -7.32 -4.49
CA THR A 27 15.68 -8.07 -3.23
C THR A 27 15.83 -7.14 -2.02
N SER A 28 15.02 -7.35 -0.98
CA SER A 28 15.07 -6.63 0.30
C SER A 28 15.01 -7.60 1.48
N SER A 29 15.56 -7.19 2.62
CA SER A 29 15.44 -7.92 3.90
C SER A 29 14.12 -7.63 4.60
N VAL A 30 13.73 -8.50 5.53
CA VAL A 30 12.56 -8.31 6.42
C VAL A 30 12.70 -7.02 7.24
N ALA A 31 13.86 -6.78 7.87
CA ALA A 31 14.12 -5.55 8.62
C ALA A 31 13.84 -4.27 7.83
N ASN A 32 14.36 -4.18 6.59
CA ASN A 32 14.14 -3.01 5.72
C ASN A 32 12.68 -2.87 5.30
N ALA A 33 11.98 -3.99 5.07
CA ALA A 33 10.55 -3.97 4.83
C ALA A 33 9.81 -3.43 6.06
N ASN A 34 10.14 -3.90 7.26
CA ASN A 34 9.48 -3.48 8.50
C ASN A 34 9.76 -2.02 8.88
N THR A 35 10.92 -1.44 8.54
CA THR A 35 11.20 -0.01 8.79
C THR A 35 10.17 0.91 8.12
N THR A 36 9.62 0.51 6.98
CA THR A 36 8.59 1.29 6.26
C THR A 36 7.24 1.31 7.01
N ILE A 37 7.02 0.38 7.96
CA ILE A 37 5.77 0.24 8.75
C ILE A 37 5.82 1.07 10.05
N SER A 38 6.98 1.60 10.45
CA SER A 38 7.19 2.20 11.78
C SER A 38 6.30 3.42 12.11
N SER A 39 5.56 3.99 11.14
CA SER A 39 4.60 5.07 11.40
C SER A 39 3.15 4.59 11.59
N GLY A 40 2.91 3.28 11.68
CA GLY A 40 1.56 2.72 11.82
C GLY A 40 0.70 2.92 10.57
N TYR A 41 -0.62 2.90 10.74
CA TYR A 41 -1.56 3.12 9.63
C TYR A 41 -1.44 4.55 9.09
N ALA A 42 -1.12 4.67 7.80
CA ALA A 42 -1.18 5.93 7.08
C ALA A 42 -2.53 6.02 6.35
N VAL A 43 -3.27 7.08 6.66
CA VAL A 43 -4.54 7.42 6.05
C VAL A 43 -4.33 7.72 4.56
N ALA A 44 -5.22 7.22 3.71
CA ALA A 44 -5.18 7.41 2.26
C ALA A 44 -6.53 7.87 1.69
N ALA A 45 -6.50 8.31 0.43
CA ALA A 45 -7.73 8.64 -0.30
C ALA A 45 -8.66 7.42 -0.38
N GLY A 46 -9.96 7.64 -0.16
CA GLY A 46 -10.97 6.59 -0.13
C GLY A 46 -11.16 5.90 1.24
N ASP A 47 -10.32 6.20 2.23
CA ASP A 47 -10.54 5.71 3.60
C ASP A 47 -11.77 6.41 4.24
N ASN A 48 -12.49 5.67 5.07
CA ASN A 48 -13.59 6.20 5.89
C ASN A 48 -13.17 6.31 7.35
N LEU A 49 -13.19 7.53 7.89
CA LEU A 49 -12.79 7.84 9.25
C LEU A 49 -14.00 8.23 10.10
N LYS A 50 -14.13 7.64 11.27
CA LYS A 50 -15.05 8.10 12.30
C LYS A 50 -14.34 9.14 13.15
N VAL A 51 -14.81 10.38 13.06
CA VAL A 51 -14.32 11.49 13.88
C VAL A 51 -15.30 11.70 15.01
N THR A 52 -14.79 11.66 16.24
CA THR A 52 -15.56 11.93 17.46
C THR A 52 -15.01 13.19 18.10
N VAL A 53 -15.85 14.21 18.20
CA VAL A 53 -15.55 15.45 18.92
C VAL A 53 -16.34 15.43 20.23
N PHE A 54 -15.62 15.43 21.36
CA PHE A 54 -16.23 15.35 22.68
C PHE A 54 -17.18 16.51 22.94
N ASP A 55 -18.35 16.23 23.52
CA ASP A 55 -19.47 17.16 23.76
C ASP A 55 -20.03 17.86 22.51
N GLU A 56 -19.61 17.48 21.31
CA GLU A 56 -20.04 18.10 20.06
C GLU A 56 -20.60 17.05 19.08
N PRO A 57 -21.85 16.59 19.28
CA PRO A 57 -22.48 15.60 18.40
C PRO A 57 -22.71 16.15 16.98
N SER A 58 -22.80 17.47 16.82
CA SER A 58 -22.94 18.13 15.51
C SER A 58 -21.67 18.05 14.66
N LEU A 59 -20.51 17.85 15.29
CA LEU A 59 -19.20 17.72 14.64
C LEU A 59 -18.70 16.26 14.62
N THR A 60 -19.46 15.35 15.23
CA THR A 60 -19.14 13.92 15.28
C THR A 60 -19.82 13.21 14.12
N GLY A 61 -19.09 12.33 13.43
CA GLY A 61 -19.63 11.61 12.29
C GLY A 61 -18.60 10.76 11.56
N GLU A 62 -19.03 10.20 10.44
CA GLU A 62 -18.19 9.43 9.52
C GLU A 62 -17.87 10.30 8.31
N PHE A 63 -16.59 10.40 7.98
CA PHE A 63 -16.08 11.27 6.94
C PHE A 63 -15.17 10.49 6.00
N LEU A 64 -15.47 10.58 4.70
CA LEU A 64 -14.69 9.97 3.63
C LEU A 64 -13.59 10.93 3.17
N ILE A 65 -12.42 10.36 2.87
CA ILE A 65 -11.29 11.13 2.37
C ILE A 65 -11.36 11.22 0.85
N ASP A 66 -11.33 12.45 0.35
CA ASP A 66 -11.42 12.73 -1.08
C ASP A 66 -10.21 12.19 -1.86
N SER A 67 -10.31 12.20 -3.19
CA SER A 67 -9.23 11.77 -4.10
C SER A 67 -7.96 12.63 -3.99
N ALA A 68 -8.07 13.84 -3.43
CA ALA A 68 -6.95 14.75 -3.19
C ALA A 68 -6.33 14.55 -1.79
N GLY A 69 -6.83 13.59 -0.99
CA GLY A 69 -6.31 13.27 0.34
C GLY A 69 -6.79 14.20 1.45
N ASN A 70 -7.89 14.92 1.24
CA ASN A 70 -8.48 15.80 2.24
C ASN A 70 -9.70 15.17 2.90
N LEU A 71 -9.89 15.51 4.17
CA LEU A 71 -11.10 15.25 4.93
C LEU A 71 -11.89 16.55 5.05
N ALA A 72 -13.20 16.46 4.78
CA ALA A 72 -14.15 17.55 4.94
C ALA A 72 -15.15 17.18 6.03
N MET A 73 -15.40 18.09 6.97
CA MET A 73 -16.40 17.91 8.03
C MET A 73 -17.05 19.26 8.38
N PRO A 74 -18.13 19.30 9.18
CA PRO A 74 -18.79 20.56 9.50
C PRO A 74 -17.80 21.59 10.08
N LEU A 75 -17.93 22.85 9.64
CA LEU A 75 -17.08 24.00 10.00
C LEU A 75 -15.66 23.99 9.43
N ILE A 76 -15.14 22.83 9.00
CA ILE A 76 -13.81 22.70 8.38
C ILE A 76 -13.88 21.92 7.06
N GLU A 77 -13.86 22.66 5.95
CA GLU A 77 -14.12 22.09 4.62
C GLU A 77 -12.95 21.29 4.04
N LYS A 78 -11.70 21.62 4.41
CA LYS A 78 -10.52 20.99 3.81
C LYS A 78 -9.38 20.81 4.79
N VAL A 79 -9.19 19.57 5.23
CA VAL A 79 -8.07 19.17 6.10
C VAL A 79 -7.19 18.15 5.36
N PRO A 80 -5.91 18.45 5.06
CA PRO A 80 -5.03 17.50 4.40
C PRO A 80 -4.60 16.39 5.37
N VAL A 81 -5.12 15.18 5.16
CA VAL A 81 -4.95 14.03 6.07
C VAL A 81 -4.19 12.86 5.45
N ALA A 82 -4.05 12.80 4.14
CA ALA A 82 -3.33 11.72 3.47
C ALA A 82 -1.87 11.62 3.95
N GLY A 83 -1.41 10.39 4.15
CA GLY A 83 -0.07 10.06 4.65
C GLY A 83 0.11 10.25 6.16
N ARG A 84 -0.91 10.73 6.88
CA ARG A 84 -0.86 10.95 8.33
C ARG A 84 -1.46 9.77 9.09
N ASN A 85 -1.04 9.59 10.33
CA ASN A 85 -1.67 8.62 11.21
C ASN A 85 -2.98 9.19 11.82
N PRO A 86 -3.92 8.33 12.27
CA PRO A 86 -5.18 8.81 12.85
C PRO A 86 -5.02 9.78 14.03
N ASN A 87 -3.97 9.61 14.85
CA ASN A 87 -3.70 10.50 15.99
C ASN A 87 -3.25 11.90 15.52
N GLU A 88 -2.45 11.97 14.46
CA GLU A 88 -2.04 13.23 13.81
C GLU A 88 -3.24 13.92 13.17
N VAL A 89 -4.13 13.15 12.53
CA VAL A 89 -5.38 13.67 11.97
C VAL A 89 -6.26 14.27 13.08
N ALA A 90 -6.39 13.59 14.22
CA ALA A 90 -7.11 14.12 15.39
C ALA A 90 -6.52 15.44 15.89
N GLY A 91 -5.19 15.52 15.99
CA GLY A 91 -4.48 16.75 16.39
C GLY A 91 -4.68 17.91 15.39
N LEU A 92 -4.71 17.62 14.10
CA LEU A 92 -5.00 18.61 13.06
C LEU A 92 -6.42 19.14 13.13
N ILE A 93 -7.41 18.26 13.27
CA ILE A 93 -8.82 18.64 13.39
C ILE A 93 -9.00 19.49 14.65
N SER A 94 -8.45 19.07 15.79
CA SER A 94 -8.48 19.83 17.04
C SER A 94 -7.88 21.24 16.87
N SER A 95 -6.74 21.34 16.17
CA SER A 95 -6.08 22.62 15.89
C SER A 95 -6.91 23.53 14.99
N GLN A 96 -7.53 22.98 13.94
CA GLN A 96 -8.38 23.74 13.01
C GLN A 96 -9.67 24.23 13.66
N LEU A 97 -10.34 23.38 14.45
CA LEU A 97 -11.54 23.77 15.20
C LEU A 97 -11.27 24.90 16.20
N LYS A 98 -10.11 24.85 16.87
CA LYS A 98 -9.67 25.90 17.79
C LYS A 98 -9.28 27.19 17.06
N ALA A 99 -8.56 27.09 15.95
CA ALA A 99 -8.13 28.25 15.16
C ALA A 99 -9.31 28.99 14.51
N GLY A 100 -10.35 28.27 14.10
CA GLY A 100 -11.59 28.84 13.59
C GLY A 100 -12.48 29.48 14.67
N GLY A 101 -12.14 29.34 15.96
CA GLY A 101 -12.94 29.86 17.07
C GLY A 101 -14.26 29.12 17.29
N TYR A 102 -14.42 27.92 16.72
CA TYR A 102 -15.65 27.14 16.80
C TYR A 102 -15.78 26.40 18.13
N VAL A 103 -14.66 25.85 18.63
CA VAL A 103 -14.59 25.10 19.88
C VAL A 103 -13.35 25.54 20.67
N LEU A 104 -13.51 25.84 21.96
CA LEU A 104 -12.44 26.41 22.79
C LEU A 104 -11.34 25.39 23.14
N ASP A 105 -11.73 24.17 23.54
CA ASP A 105 -10.83 23.06 23.87
C ASP A 105 -11.34 21.73 23.27
N PRO A 106 -11.27 21.56 21.94
CA PRO A 106 -11.80 20.38 21.27
C PRO A 106 -10.97 19.13 21.60
N LYS A 107 -11.60 18.13 22.22
CA LYS A 107 -11.04 16.78 22.34
C LYS A 107 -11.55 15.94 21.17
N VAL A 108 -10.64 15.54 20.30
CA VAL A 108 -10.96 14.83 19.06
C VAL A 108 -10.34 13.44 19.12
N SER A 109 -11.12 12.42 18.77
CA SER A 109 -10.65 11.07 18.48
C SER A 109 -10.98 10.72 17.03
N VAL A 110 -10.09 9.98 16.37
CA VAL A 110 -10.26 9.57 14.98
C VAL A 110 -9.99 8.08 14.89
N GLU A 111 -10.95 7.35 14.36
CA GLU A 111 -10.90 5.90 14.17
C GLU A 111 -11.07 5.55 12.69
N VAL A 112 -10.33 4.56 12.21
CA VAL A 112 -10.48 4.04 10.86
C VAL A 112 -11.59 2.98 10.88
N LEU A 113 -12.69 3.21 10.16
CA LEU A 113 -13.84 2.30 10.18
C LEU A 113 -13.58 1.01 9.42
N ALA A 114 -12.85 1.11 8.30
CA ALA A 114 -12.50 -0.03 7.47
C ALA A 114 -11.06 0.11 7.01
N TYR A 115 -10.23 -0.86 7.38
CA TYR A 115 -8.88 -0.96 6.86
C TYR A 115 -8.91 -1.54 5.44
N ARG A 116 -8.01 -1.05 4.58
CA ARG A 116 -7.78 -1.64 3.27
C ARG A 116 -7.41 -3.12 3.41
N PRO A 117 -8.02 -4.02 2.61
CA PRO A 117 -7.70 -5.44 2.67
C PRO A 117 -6.25 -5.68 2.24
N VAL A 118 -5.74 -6.86 2.56
CA VAL A 118 -4.48 -7.37 2.04
C VAL A 118 -4.77 -8.41 0.98
N TYR A 119 -3.93 -8.47 -0.06
CA TYR A 119 -4.09 -9.41 -1.15
C TYR A 119 -3.04 -10.51 -1.03
N VAL A 120 -3.46 -11.77 -1.05
CA VAL A 120 -2.56 -12.93 -1.02
C VAL A 120 -2.77 -13.72 -2.30
N LEU A 121 -1.74 -13.78 -3.13
CA LEU A 121 -1.79 -14.33 -4.49
C LEU A 121 -0.71 -15.39 -4.71
N GLY A 122 -0.89 -16.23 -5.72
CA GLY A 122 0.08 -17.26 -6.11
C GLY A 122 -0.11 -18.57 -5.36
N GLU A 123 1.01 -19.19 -4.94
CA GLU A 123 1.08 -20.54 -4.40
C GLU A 123 0.59 -20.67 -2.94
N VAL A 124 -0.69 -20.37 -2.74
CA VAL A 124 -1.44 -20.56 -1.48
C VAL A 124 -2.71 -21.36 -1.74
N ALA A 125 -3.29 -21.96 -0.70
CA ALA A 125 -4.47 -22.80 -0.85
C ALA A 125 -5.68 -22.03 -1.41
N GLN A 126 -5.87 -20.79 -0.97
CA GLN A 126 -6.94 -19.91 -1.41
C GLN A 126 -6.37 -18.52 -1.74
N PRO A 127 -6.00 -18.24 -3.00
CA PRO A 127 -5.63 -16.89 -3.41
C PRO A 127 -6.84 -15.94 -3.35
N GLY A 128 -6.66 -14.72 -2.86
CA GLY A 128 -7.74 -13.76 -2.74
C GLY A 128 -7.43 -12.54 -1.87
N GLU A 129 -8.48 -11.77 -1.60
CA GLU A 129 -8.45 -10.65 -0.66
C GLU A 129 -8.79 -11.11 0.76
N TYR A 130 -8.12 -10.52 1.74
CA TYR A 130 -8.28 -10.86 3.15
C TYR A 130 -8.40 -9.61 4.02
N PRO A 131 -9.26 -9.63 5.05
CA PRO A 131 -9.38 -8.50 5.97
C PRO A 131 -8.08 -8.30 6.76
N TYR A 132 -7.63 -7.05 6.80
CA TYR A 132 -6.49 -6.65 7.60
C TYR A 132 -6.83 -6.62 9.10
N SER A 133 -5.85 -6.92 9.94
CA SER A 133 -5.89 -6.72 11.39
C SER A 133 -4.60 -6.04 11.84
N PRO A 134 -4.62 -5.24 12.93
CA PRO A 134 -3.40 -4.70 13.52
C PRO A 134 -2.36 -5.80 13.78
N ASP A 135 -1.09 -5.46 13.56
CA ASP A 135 0.06 -6.37 13.73
C ASP A 135 -0.01 -7.66 12.88
N LEU A 136 -0.75 -7.63 11.75
CA LEU A 136 -0.82 -8.75 10.84
C LEU A 136 0.56 -9.11 10.29
N THR A 137 0.99 -10.33 10.55
CA THR A 137 2.24 -10.88 10.01
C THR A 137 2.00 -11.66 8.71
N PHE A 138 3.06 -11.82 7.93
CA PHE A 138 3.05 -12.61 6.70
C PHE A 138 2.48 -14.02 6.94
N PHE A 139 3.00 -14.76 7.92
CA PHE A 139 2.53 -16.11 8.20
C PHE A 139 1.06 -16.17 8.66
N GLN A 140 0.58 -15.16 9.38
CA GLN A 140 -0.85 -15.05 9.72
C GLN A 140 -1.71 -14.79 8.47
N ALA A 141 -1.23 -13.97 7.53
CA ALA A 141 -1.92 -13.75 6.25
C ALA A 141 -1.98 -15.03 5.41
N ILE A 142 -0.89 -15.81 5.36
CA ILE A 142 -0.87 -17.12 4.69
C ILE A 142 -1.81 -18.12 5.39
N ALA A 143 -1.86 -18.12 6.73
CA ALA A 143 -2.79 -18.97 7.47
C ALA A 143 -4.25 -18.61 7.16
N LYS A 144 -4.59 -17.32 7.04
CA LYS A 144 -5.92 -16.86 6.58
C LYS A 144 -6.22 -17.36 5.16
N ALA A 145 -5.19 -17.46 4.30
CA ALA A 145 -5.30 -17.99 2.94
C ALA A 145 -5.30 -19.53 2.85
N GLY A 146 -5.43 -20.23 3.97
CA GLY A 146 -5.49 -21.70 4.02
C GLY A 146 -4.13 -22.40 3.95
N GLY A 147 -3.02 -21.66 4.07
CA GLY A 147 -1.66 -22.20 4.04
C GLY A 147 -1.03 -22.20 2.65
N PHE A 148 0.23 -22.66 2.60
CA PHE A 148 0.99 -22.79 1.35
C PHE A 148 0.56 -24.02 0.55
N THR A 149 0.68 -23.94 -0.78
CA THR A 149 0.63 -25.15 -1.62
C THR A 149 1.94 -25.96 -1.47
N PRO A 150 1.97 -27.25 -1.89
CA PRO A 150 3.20 -28.03 -1.91
C PRO A 150 4.31 -27.47 -2.80
N ARG A 151 3.95 -26.61 -3.76
CA ARG A 151 4.88 -26.01 -4.73
C ARG A 151 5.36 -24.63 -4.32
N ALA A 152 4.85 -24.06 -3.24
CA ALA A 152 5.18 -22.71 -2.83
C ALA A 152 6.65 -22.50 -2.46
N ASN A 153 7.21 -21.37 -2.88
CA ASN A 153 8.48 -20.88 -2.35
C ASN A 153 8.30 -20.32 -0.93
N LYS A 154 8.91 -20.99 0.06
CA LYS A 154 8.84 -20.60 1.48
C LYS A 154 9.99 -19.71 1.95
N THR A 155 10.92 -19.38 1.05
CA THR A 155 12.15 -18.62 1.36
C THR A 155 12.13 -17.21 0.81
N MET A 156 11.42 -17.01 -0.31
CA MET A 156 11.33 -15.74 -1.00
C MET A 156 9.87 -15.49 -1.37
N VAL A 157 9.42 -14.26 -1.13
CA VAL A 157 8.07 -13.81 -1.45
C VAL A 157 8.15 -12.45 -2.13
N VAL A 158 7.27 -12.17 -3.07
CA VAL A 158 7.17 -10.84 -3.67
C VAL A 158 6.16 -10.03 -2.87
N LEU A 159 6.59 -8.86 -2.40
CA LEU A 159 5.76 -7.92 -1.65
C LEU A 159 5.64 -6.61 -2.43
N GLN A 160 4.41 -6.20 -2.70
CA GLN A 160 4.08 -4.89 -3.22
C GLN A 160 3.40 -4.08 -2.11
N ARG A 161 3.95 -2.89 -1.84
CA ARG A 161 3.41 -1.94 -0.87
C ARG A 161 3.03 -0.64 -1.54
N SER A 162 2.02 0.04 -1.00
CA SER A 162 1.61 1.36 -1.49
C SER A 162 2.74 2.41 -1.44
N ALA A 163 3.67 2.28 -0.48
CA ALA A 163 4.82 3.19 -0.34
C ALA A 163 5.95 2.92 -1.35
N TRP A 164 5.89 1.82 -2.12
CA TRP A 164 6.94 1.42 -3.05
C TRP A 164 6.49 1.61 -4.50
N SER A 165 7.40 2.13 -5.33
CA SER A 165 7.15 2.30 -6.77
C SER A 165 7.13 0.98 -7.53
N THR A 166 7.82 -0.05 -7.01
CA THR A 166 7.97 -1.36 -7.64
C THR A 166 7.88 -2.46 -6.58
N PRO A 167 7.39 -3.66 -6.94
CA PRO A 167 7.39 -4.80 -6.04
C PRO A 167 8.82 -5.19 -5.68
N ARG A 168 8.99 -5.82 -4.52
CA ARG A 168 10.30 -6.28 -4.03
C ARG A 168 10.24 -7.74 -3.64
N THR A 169 11.31 -8.47 -3.92
CA THR A 169 11.48 -9.83 -3.40
C THR A 169 11.99 -9.75 -1.97
N ILE A 170 11.22 -10.26 -1.02
CA ILE A 170 11.60 -10.31 0.39
C ILE A 170 12.13 -11.71 0.69
N LYS A 171 13.38 -11.76 1.15
CA LYS A 171 13.95 -13.00 1.68
C LYS A 171 13.44 -13.19 3.11
N LEU A 172 12.65 -14.23 3.32
CA LEU A 172 12.09 -14.59 4.62
C LEU A 172 13.20 -15.09 5.55
N THR A 173 13.15 -14.66 6.80
CA THR A 173 14.03 -15.05 7.90
C THR A 173 13.17 -15.41 9.12
N ASP A 174 13.80 -15.63 10.27
CA ASP A 174 13.07 -15.85 11.54
C ASP A 174 12.39 -14.57 12.07
N GLU A 175 12.69 -13.41 11.47
CA GLU A 175 12.03 -12.14 11.82
C GLU A 175 10.61 -12.11 11.25
N PRO A 176 9.61 -11.63 12.03
CA PRO A 176 8.25 -11.52 11.54
C PRO A 176 8.16 -10.41 10.49
N LEU A 177 7.83 -10.78 9.25
CA LEU A 177 7.48 -9.81 8.21
C LEU A 177 6.08 -9.24 8.50
N ILE A 178 6.01 -7.95 8.77
CA ILE A 178 4.74 -7.24 9.05
C ILE A 178 4.10 -6.85 7.72
N ILE A 179 2.79 -7.08 7.59
CA ILE A 179 1.99 -6.71 6.43
C ILE A 179 1.21 -5.44 6.76
N ALA A 180 1.21 -4.46 5.86
CA ALA A 180 0.39 -3.25 5.99
C ALA A 180 -0.94 -3.38 5.24
N PRO A 181 -1.94 -2.54 5.56
CA PRO A 181 -3.16 -2.44 4.77
C PRO A 181 -2.90 -2.06 3.32
N GLY A 182 -3.54 -2.76 2.39
CA GLY A 182 -3.34 -2.58 0.96
C GLY A 182 -2.08 -3.26 0.41
N ASP A 183 -1.30 -3.98 1.22
CA ASP A 183 -0.18 -4.78 0.73
C ASP A 183 -0.69 -5.93 -0.15
N THR A 184 0.08 -6.23 -1.19
CA THR A 184 -0.11 -7.42 -2.03
C THR A 184 1.08 -8.34 -1.84
N VAL A 185 0.79 -9.56 -1.41
CA VAL A 185 1.74 -10.63 -1.12
C VAL A 185 1.60 -11.69 -2.21
N ILE A 186 2.66 -11.93 -2.96
CA ILE A 186 2.66 -12.88 -4.08
C ILE A 186 3.66 -13.99 -3.76
N ILE A 187 3.15 -15.22 -3.67
CA ILE A 187 3.92 -16.41 -3.37
C ILE A 187 4.21 -17.09 -4.71
N GLU A 188 5.48 -17.13 -5.10
CA GLU A 188 5.89 -17.76 -6.34
C GLU A 188 6.07 -19.27 -6.18
N GLU A 189 6.08 -19.98 -7.30
CA GLU A 189 6.44 -21.40 -7.35
C GLU A 189 7.91 -21.58 -6.97
N SER A 190 8.19 -22.63 -6.21
CA SER A 190 9.54 -23.07 -5.90
C SER A 190 10.11 -23.77 -7.13
N PHE A 191 11.21 -23.26 -7.67
CA PHE A 191 12.01 -23.96 -8.65
C PHE A 191 12.77 -25.09 -7.95
N LEU A 192 12.13 -26.24 -7.76
CA LEU A 192 12.74 -27.49 -7.29
C LEU A 192 12.99 -28.44 -8.47
#